data_AF-A0A8H9GXL2-F1
#
_entry.id   AF-A0A8H9GXL2-F1
#
_cell.length_a   1.000
_cell.length_b   1.000
_cell.length_c   1.000
_cell.angle_alpha   90.00
_cell.angle_beta   90.00
_cell.angle_gamma   90.00
#
_symmetry.space_group_name_H-M   'P 1'
#
loop_
_entity.id
_entity.type
_entity.pdbx_description
1 polymer ?
#
loop_
_entity_poly.entity_id
_entity_poly.type
_entity_poly.pdbx_seq_one_letter_code
_entity_poly.pdbx_strand_id
1 'polypeptide(L)'
;MTTREDATALVRRMQECFNSRRFDQAADLHTPGFFSHPLGTPGFEAGKDAWRALVARFPGVRVVAQDILVDGDKAAVRSTVEGITAPDGDAQPMLFEIFRIEGGRFAEMWGASTGFPPAASPEDVTARSGS
;
A
#
# COMPACT_ATOMS: atom_id res chain seq x y z
N MET A 1 21.29 10.90 1.35
CA MET A 1 20.13 11.30 2.18
C MET A 1 18.98 11.50 1.22
N THR A 2 17.85 10.82 1.43
CA THR A 2 16.66 10.98 0.59
C THR A 2 16.05 12.35 0.85
N THR A 3 15.74 13.12 -0.18
CA THR A 3 15.05 14.42 0.00
C THR A 3 13.55 14.19 0.22
N ARG A 4 12.85 15.23 0.70
CA ARG A 4 11.38 15.18 0.83
C ARG A 4 10.73 14.96 -0.52
N GLU A 5 11.25 15.60 -1.56
CA GLU A 5 10.78 15.51 -2.93
C GLU A 5 10.96 14.08 -3.46
N ASP A 6 12.12 13.47 -3.23
CA ASP A 6 12.39 12.07 -3.64
C ASP A 6 11.45 11.09 -2.94
N ALA A 7 11.28 11.22 -1.63
CA ALA A 7 10.37 10.36 -0.86
C ALA A 7 8.92 10.51 -1.34
N THR A 8 8.49 11.74 -1.61
CA THR A 8 7.16 12.03 -2.15
C THR A 8 6.98 11.42 -3.54
N ALA A 9 7.97 11.56 -4.41
CA ALA A 9 7.96 10.99 -5.76
C ALA A 9 7.91 9.46 -5.71
N LEU A 10 8.66 8.84 -4.79
CA LEU A 10 8.68 7.40 -4.59
C LEU A 10 7.30 6.85 -4.18
N VAL A 11 6.64 7.50 -3.21
CA VAL A 11 5.26 7.16 -2.81
C VAL A 11 4.29 7.29 -3.97
N ARG A 12 4.34 8.41 -4.71
CA ARG A 12 3.45 8.61 -5.87
C ARG A 12 3.69 7.57 -6.95
N ARG A 13 4.94 7.19 -7.18
CA ARG A 13 5.32 6.15 -8.13
C ARG A 13 4.75 4.79 -7.73
N MET A 14 4.77 4.46 -6.44
CA MET A 14 4.14 3.24 -5.92
C MET A 14 2.65 3.20 -6.23
N GLN A 15 1.93 4.28 -5.90
CA GLN A 15 0.50 4.39 -6.17
C GLN A 15 0.19 4.34 -7.67
N GLU A 16 1.02 4.96 -8.50
CA GLU A 16 0.91 4.87 -9.96
C GLU A 16 1.04 3.41 -10.43
N CYS A 17 2.04 2.67 -9.95
CA CYS A 17 2.21 1.25 -10.26
C CYS A 17 0.97 0.44 -9.85
N PHE A 18 0.40 0.68 -8.67
CA PHE A 18 -0.82 -0.01 -8.23
C PHE A 18 -2.04 0.32 -9.06
N ASN A 19 -2.27 1.61 -9.33
CA ASN A 19 -3.42 2.09 -10.11
C ASN A 19 -3.34 1.71 -11.59
N SER A 20 -2.12 1.51 -12.12
CA SER A 20 -1.87 1.06 -13.50
C SER A 20 -1.63 -0.45 -13.63
N ARG A 21 -1.76 -1.21 -12.53
CA ARG A 21 -1.55 -2.66 -12.47
C ARG A 21 -0.14 -3.12 -12.87
N ARG A 22 0.85 -2.23 -12.77
CA ARG A 22 2.28 -2.50 -13.02
C ARG A 22 2.96 -2.99 -11.75
N PHE A 23 2.47 -4.09 -11.17
CA PHE A 23 2.93 -4.60 -9.88
C PHE A 23 4.38 -5.07 -9.87
N ASP A 24 4.89 -5.56 -11.00
CA ASP A 24 6.30 -5.94 -11.10
C ASP A 24 7.21 -4.70 -11.03
N GLN A 25 6.80 -3.56 -11.59
CA GLN A 25 7.54 -2.29 -11.44
C GLN A 25 7.48 -1.74 -10.02
N ALA A 26 6.46 -2.09 -9.24
CA ALA A 26 6.41 -1.75 -7.82
C ALA A 26 7.44 -2.57 -7.01
N ALA A 27 7.82 -3.77 -7.45
CA ALA A 27 8.86 -4.56 -6.79
C ALA A 27 10.22 -3.84 -6.81
N ASP A 28 10.55 -3.18 -7.92
CA ASP A 28 11.80 -2.42 -8.09
C ASP A 28 11.94 -1.23 -7.14
N LEU A 29 10.82 -0.75 -6.59
CA LEU A 29 10.77 0.34 -5.62
C LEU A 29 11.10 -0.12 -4.19
N HIS A 30 11.20 -1.43 -3.95
CA HIS A 30 11.49 -2.01 -2.65
C HIS A 30 12.94 -2.50 -2.57
N THR A 31 13.52 -2.44 -1.38
CA THR A 31 14.82 -3.05 -1.15
C THR A 31 14.68 -4.59 -1.13
N PRO A 32 15.76 -5.35 -1.41
CA PRO A 32 15.72 -6.81 -1.27
C PRO A 32 15.36 -7.29 0.14
N GLY A 33 15.68 -6.48 1.15
CA GLY A 33 15.37 -6.74 2.57
C GLY A 33 14.09 -6.06 3.06
N PHE A 34 13.20 -5.64 2.16
CA PHE A 34 11.94 -5.01 2.55
C PHE A 34 11.15 -5.87 3.53
N PHE A 35 10.54 -5.27 4.54
CA PHE A 35 9.68 -5.97 5.49
C PHE A 35 8.32 -5.30 5.64
N SER A 36 7.25 -6.07 5.54
CA SER A 36 5.88 -5.59 5.75
C SER A 36 5.35 -6.07 7.09
N HIS A 37 5.10 -5.15 8.02
CA HIS A 37 4.54 -5.47 9.33
C HIS A 37 3.10 -6.02 9.25
N PRO A 38 2.19 -5.46 8.43
CA PRO A 38 0.85 -6.03 8.28
C PRO A 38 0.84 -7.46 7.72
N LEU A 39 1.83 -7.82 6.89
CA LEU A 39 1.94 -9.15 6.29
C LEU A 39 2.82 -10.10 7.12
N GLY A 40 3.57 -9.59 8.10
CA GLY A 40 4.50 -10.37 8.91
C GLY A 40 5.61 -11.07 8.12
N THR A 41 5.90 -10.63 6.89
CA THR A 41 6.80 -11.34 5.97
C THR A 41 7.78 -10.40 5.26
N PRO A 42 9.03 -10.85 5.02
CA PRO A 42 9.97 -10.12 4.19
C PRO A 42 9.63 -10.22 2.69
N GLY A 43 10.09 -9.23 1.93
CA GLY A 43 9.90 -9.13 0.49
C GLY A 43 8.55 -8.53 0.09
N PHE A 44 8.46 -8.08 -1.17
CA PHE A 44 7.28 -7.42 -1.70
C PHE A 44 6.32 -8.37 -2.45
N GLU A 45 6.69 -9.63 -2.68
CA GLU A 45 5.86 -10.58 -3.44
C GLU A 45 4.50 -10.84 -2.77
N ALA A 46 4.46 -11.01 -1.45
CA ALA A 46 3.20 -11.15 -0.72
C ALA A 46 2.29 -9.92 -0.89
N GLY A 47 2.87 -8.71 -0.94
CA GLY A 47 2.15 -7.49 -1.24
C GLY A 47 1.60 -7.47 -2.67
N LYS A 48 2.38 -7.92 -3.66
CA LYS A 48 1.93 -8.04 -5.05
C LYS A 48 0.73 -8.99 -5.17
N ASP A 49 0.79 -10.14 -4.50
CA ASP A 49 -0.30 -11.12 -4.54
C ASP A 49 -1.57 -10.60 -3.87
N ALA A 50 -1.44 -9.90 -2.74
CA ALA A 50 -2.56 -9.22 -2.10
C ALA A 50 -3.21 -8.19 -3.04
N TRP A 51 -2.42 -7.38 -3.74
CA TRP A 51 -2.93 -6.42 -4.73
C TRP A 51 -3.59 -7.10 -5.93
N ARG A 52 -3.03 -8.19 -6.45
CA ARG A 52 -3.64 -8.97 -7.54
C ARG A 52 -5.00 -9.53 -7.12
N ALA A 53 -5.10 -10.09 -5.91
CA ALA A 53 -6.35 -10.59 -5.37
C ALA A 53 -7.40 -9.48 -5.20
N LEU A 54 -7.00 -8.31 -4.68
CA LEU A 54 -7.88 -7.17 -4.52
C LEU A 54 -8.42 -6.67 -5.86
N VAL A 55 -7.56 -6.54 -6.88
CA VAL A 55 -7.96 -6.08 -8.21
C VAL A 55 -8.85 -7.10 -8.92
N ALA A 56 -8.61 -8.40 -8.73
CA ALA A 56 -9.49 -9.43 -9.28
C ALA A 56 -10.92 -9.32 -8.72
N ARG A 57 -11.06 -8.94 -7.44
CA ARG A 57 -12.36 -8.73 -6.79
C ARG A 57 -12.97 -7.37 -7.10
N PHE A 58 -12.15 -6.33 -7.19
CA PHE A 58 -12.57 -4.95 -7.42
C PHE A 58 -11.75 -4.33 -8.58
N PRO A 59 -12.12 -4.58 -9.85
CA PRO A 59 -11.33 -4.13 -11.00
C PRO A 59 -11.13 -2.61 -11.07
N GLY A 60 -12.11 -1.86 -10.56
CA GLY A 60 -12.10 -0.41 -10.49
C GLY A 60 -11.33 0.18 -9.29
N VAL A 61 -10.70 -0.65 -8.43
CA VAL A 61 -10.05 -0.17 -7.21
C VAL A 61 -8.90 0.80 -7.53
N ARG A 62 -8.87 1.94 -6.84
CA ARG A 62 -7.78 2.92 -6.95
C ARG A 62 -7.36 3.41 -5.58
N VAL A 63 -6.07 3.65 -5.40
CA VAL A 63 -5.51 4.26 -4.20
C VAL A 63 -5.07 5.68 -4.52
N VAL A 64 -5.56 6.66 -3.78
CA VAL A 64 -5.28 8.07 -4.02
C VAL A 64 -4.72 8.69 -2.74
N ALA A 65 -3.43 9.07 -2.75
CA ALA A 65 -2.84 9.82 -1.65
C ALA A 65 -3.59 11.13 -1.43
N GLN A 66 -4.06 11.32 -0.19
CA GLN A 66 -4.58 12.58 0.31
C GLN A 66 -3.46 13.41 0.94
N ASP A 67 -2.64 12.75 1.77
CA ASP A 67 -1.51 13.38 2.45
C ASP A 67 -0.25 12.53 2.30
N ILE A 68 0.88 13.21 2.10
CA ILE A 68 2.21 12.61 2.17
C ILE A 68 3.04 13.50 3.09
N LEU A 69 3.43 12.96 4.24
CA LEU A 69 4.24 13.64 5.24
C LEU A 69 5.62 12.97 5.27
N VAL A 70 6.68 13.75 5.13
CA VAL A 70 8.05 13.21 5.13
C VAL A 70 8.82 13.80 6.31
N ASP A 71 9.39 12.90 7.10
CA ASP A 71 10.28 13.20 8.22
C ASP A 71 11.50 12.28 8.18
N GLY A 72 12.68 12.86 7.95
CA GLY A 72 13.93 12.12 7.80
C GLY A 72 13.87 11.05 6.72
N ASP A 73 14.05 9.79 7.12
CA ASP A 73 14.03 8.60 6.27
C ASP A 73 12.62 7.96 6.17
N LYS A 74 11.58 8.61 6.67
CA LYS A 74 10.22 8.06 6.70
C LYS A 74 9.22 8.91 5.94
N ALA A 75 8.28 8.23 5.28
CA ALA A 75 7.12 8.84 4.64
C ALA A 75 5.83 8.24 5.22
N ALA A 76 4.98 9.07 5.81
CA ALA A 76 3.63 8.70 6.21
C ALA A 76 2.64 9.12 5.12
N VAL A 77 1.74 8.22 4.76
CA VAL A 77 0.79 8.40 3.67
C VAL A 77 -0.60 8.10 4.19
N ARG A 78 -1.52 9.05 3.98
CA ARG A 78 -2.95 8.81 4.13
C ARG A 78 -3.56 8.75 2.74
N SER A 79 -4.19 7.64 2.40
CA SER A 79 -4.81 7.44 1.08
C SER A 79 -6.28 7.10 1.21
N THR A 80 -7.09 7.60 0.28
CA THR A 80 -8.43 7.05 0.05
C THR A 80 -8.35 5.88 -0.91
N VAL A 81 -9.28 4.94 -0.78
CA VAL A 81 -9.46 3.83 -1.69
C VAL A 81 -10.82 3.96 -2.37
N GLU A 82 -10.77 4.13 -3.69
CA GLU A 82 -11.92 4.27 -4.56
C GLU A 82 -12.25 2.93 -5.22
N GLY A 83 -13.45 2.79 -5.77
CA GLY A 83 -13.86 1.60 -6.54
C GLY A 83 -14.19 0.37 -5.69
N ILE A 84 -14.18 0.49 -4.37
CA ILE A 84 -14.74 -0.47 -3.42
C ILE A 84 -16.01 0.16 -2.85
N THR A 85 -17.17 -0.33 -3.25
CA THR A 85 -18.46 0.14 -2.72
C THR A 85 -18.69 -0.47 -1.34
N ALA A 86 -18.79 0.36 -0.30
CA ALA A 86 -19.26 -0.07 1.00
C ALA A 86 -20.75 -0.49 0.89
N PRO A 87 -21.18 -1.61 1.52
CA PRO A 87 -22.55 -2.13 1.41
C PRO A 87 -23.64 -1.11 1.72
N ASP A 88 -23.39 -0.21 2.68
CA ASP A 88 -24.44 0.64 3.28
C ASP A 88 -24.18 2.15 3.11
N GLY A 89 -23.29 2.56 2.21
CA GLY A 89 -22.99 3.98 1.97
C GLY A 89 -22.13 4.68 3.02
N ASP A 90 -21.58 3.92 3.97
CA ASP A 90 -20.63 4.41 4.98
C ASP A 90 -19.21 4.68 4.41
N ALA A 91 -18.43 5.39 5.24
CA ALA A 91 -17.21 6.13 4.91
C ALA A 91 -16.29 5.46 3.87
N GLN A 92 -15.82 6.28 2.92
CA GLN A 92 -14.84 5.91 1.90
C GLN A 92 -13.64 5.19 2.56
N PRO A 93 -13.27 3.97 2.12
CA PRO A 93 -12.18 3.26 2.74
C PRO A 93 -10.88 4.05 2.68
N MET A 94 -10.08 3.97 3.74
CA MET A 94 -8.82 4.68 3.87
C MET A 94 -7.67 3.74 4.25
N LEU A 95 -6.48 4.08 3.79
CA LEU A 95 -5.22 3.46 4.15
C LEU A 95 -4.32 4.48 4.84
N PHE A 96 -3.67 4.04 5.91
CA PHE A 96 -2.66 4.79 6.64
C PHE A 96 -1.39 3.96 6.63
N GLU A 97 -0.35 4.46 5.99
CA GLU A 97 0.89 3.73 5.78
C GLU A 97 2.06 4.57 6.23
N ILE A 98 3.04 3.96 6.86
CA ILE A 98 4.33 4.57 7.16
C ILE A 98 5.38 3.70 6.50
N PHE A 99 6.23 4.32 5.68
CA PHE A 99 7.32 3.67 5.00
C PHE A 99 8.66 4.18 5.51
N ARG A 100 9.59 3.28 5.81
CA ARG A 100 11.02 3.61 5.95
C ARG A 100 11.69 3.49 4.58
N ILE A 101 12.51 4.47 4.23
CA ILE A 101 13.19 4.58 2.93
C ILE A 101 14.70 4.45 3.12
N GLU A 102 15.31 3.59 2.32
CA GLU A 102 16.75 3.32 2.34
C GLU A 102 17.27 3.23 0.90
N GLY A 103 18.30 4.03 0.59
CA GLY A 103 18.87 4.05 -0.76
C GLY A 103 17.85 4.39 -1.85
N GLY A 104 16.86 5.24 -1.55
CA GLY A 104 15.80 5.64 -2.47
C GLY A 104 14.72 4.59 -2.71
N ARG A 105 14.65 3.54 -1.88
CA ARG A 105 13.67 2.44 -1.98
C ARG A 105 12.99 2.17 -0.65
N PHE A 106 11.79 1.59 -0.69
CA PHE A 106 11.07 1.18 0.51
C PHE A 106 11.75 -0.02 1.16
N ALA A 107 12.12 0.13 2.42
CA ALA A 107 12.82 -0.89 3.19
C ALA A 107 11.97 -1.49 4.30
N GLU A 108 10.91 -0.82 4.71
CA GLU A 108 10.01 -1.31 5.76
C GLU A 108 8.67 -0.58 5.68
N MET A 109 7.57 -1.25 6.03
CA MET A 109 6.28 -0.59 6.16
C MET A 109 5.46 -1.01 7.37
N TRP A 110 4.71 -0.03 7.90
CA TRP A 110 3.60 -0.22 8.83
C TRP A 110 2.32 0.27 8.17
N GLY A 111 1.20 -0.39 8.45
CA GLY A 111 -0.07 -0.06 7.80
C GLY A 111 -1.26 -0.30 8.72
N ALA A 112 -2.29 0.50 8.52
CA ALA A 112 -3.62 0.31 9.08
C ALA A 112 -4.67 0.75 8.05
N SER A 113 -5.88 0.21 8.16
CA SER A 113 -6.99 0.54 7.27
C SER A 113 -8.27 0.87 8.04
N THR A 114 -9.16 1.66 7.45
CA THR A 114 -10.49 1.95 8.00
C THR A 114 -11.53 1.98 6.87
N GLY A 115 -12.80 1.78 7.20
CA GLY A 115 -13.91 1.92 6.24
C GLY A 115 -14.00 0.84 5.16
N PHE A 116 -13.14 -0.19 5.20
CA PHE A 116 -13.29 -1.35 4.32
C PHE A 116 -14.50 -2.19 4.73
N PRO A 117 -15.27 -2.73 3.77
CA PRO A 117 -16.28 -3.72 4.09
C PRO A 117 -15.65 -4.93 4.80
N PRO A 118 -16.41 -5.63 5.66
CA PRO A 118 -15.97 -6.89 6.25
C PRO A 118 -15.43 -7.85 5.17
N ALA A 119 -14.27 -8.47 5.42
CA ALA A 119 -13.58 -9.36 4.46
C ALA A 119 -13.06 -8.69 3.17
N ALA A 120 -12.86 -7.37 3.16
CA ALA A 120 -12.20 -6.64 2.09
C ALA A 120 -11.02 -5.77 2.56
N SER A 121 -10.75 -5.71 3.87
CA SER A 121 -9.56 -5.03 4.38
C SER A 121 -8.28 -5.80 4.00
N PRO A 122 -7.15 -5.11 3.78
CA PRO A 122 -5.87 -5.76 3.50
C PRO A 122 -5.46 -6.78 4.57
N GLU A 123 -5.76 -6.51 5.84
CA GLU A 123 -5.48 -7.43 6.96
C GLU A 123 -6.36 -8.71 6.94
N ASP A 124 -7.59 -8.64 6.45
CA ASP A 124 -8.48 -9.81 6.37
C ASP A 124 -8.17 -10.72 5.18
N VAL A 125 -7.69 -10.13 4.07
CA VAL A 125 -7.30 -10.87 2.86
C VAL A 125 -6.10 -11.77 3.14
N THR A 126 -5.17 -11.31 3.98
CA THR A 126 -3.91 -12.03 4.28
C THR A 126 -4.10 -13.09 5.36
N ALA A 127 -5.06 -12.91 6.27
CA ALA A 127 -5.41 -13.90 7.30
C ALA A 127 -6.03 -15.19 6.74
N ARG A 128 -6.67 -15.15 5.56
CA ARG A 128 -7.36 -16.30 4.96
C ARG A 128 -6.49 -17.21 4.09
N SER A 129 -5.23 -16.85 3.84
CA SER A 129 -4.30 -17.69 3.08
C SER A 129 -3.53 -18.69 3.94
N GLY A 130 -3.78 -18.70 5.25
CA GLY A 130 -3.07 -19.52 6.24
C GLY A 130 -3.91 -20.57 6.97
N SER A 131 -5.07 -20.99 6.43
CA SER A 131 -5.88 -22.06 7.00
C SER A 131 -6.17 -23.19 6.01
#